data_AF-A0A419E181-F1
#
_entry.id   AF-A0A419E181-F1
#
_cell.length_a   1.000
_cell.length_b   1.000
_cell.length_c   1.000
_cell.angle_alpha   90.00
_cell.angle_beta   90.00
_cell.angle_gamma   90.00
#
_symmetry.space_group_name_H-M   'P 1'
#
loop_
_entity.id
_entity.type
_entity.pdbx_description
1 polymer ?
#
loop_
_entity_poly.entity_id
_entity_poly.type
_entity_poly.pdbx_seq_one_letter_code
_entity_poly.pdbx_strand_id
1 'polypeptide(L)'
;MSVGVSYSVFSSVGGVDVRNPLVSAKPGPSTVVTEDPDEPRTEECPLNGAMHTKTARENWEQRRPLTVMIENHTEARPQSGLSSADVIYEAVAEGGITRFMAVYLCNLGDVQVGPVRSARTYFLDWLGEYDALYAHVGGANSP
;
A
#
# COMPACT_ATOMS: atom_id res chain seq x y z
N MET A 1 -8.55 46.02 -7.10
CA MET A 1 -9.11 45.90 -8.47
C MET A 1 -7.99 45.48 -9.44
N SER A 2 -7.56 44.22 -9.48
CA SER A 2 -6.56 43.77 -10.50
C SER A 2 -6.35 42.26 -10.65
N VAL A 3 -7.29 41.41 -10.22
CA VAL A 3 -7.23 39.95 -10.49
C VAL A 3 -8.01 39.55 -11.75
N GLY A 4 -8.79 40.48 -12.35
CA GLY A 4 -9.67 40.18 -13.48
C GLY A 4 -9.01 40.25 -14.86
N VAL A 5 -7.91 41.01 -15.02
CA VAL A 5 -7.29 41.23 -16.34
C VAL A 5 -6.34 40.09 -16.74
N SER A 6 -5.74 39.39 -15.76
CA SER A 6 -4.79 38.31 -16.06
C SER A 6 -5.48 37.04 -16.59
N TYR A 7 -6.74 36.78 -16.23
CA TYR A 7 -7.46 35.58 -16.68
C TYR A 7 -7.86 35.64 -18.16
N SER A 8 -8.25 36.82 -18.65
CA SER A 8 -8.73 37.00 -20.03
C SER A 8 -7.61 36.98 -21.08
N VAL A 9 -6.36 37.28 -20.69
CA VAL A 9 -5.20 37.17 -21.59
C VAL A 9 -4.77 35.70 -21.74
N PHE A 10 -4.87 34.88 -20.69
CA PHE A 10 -4.52 33.47 -20.78
C PHE A 10 -5.59 32.60 -21.44
N SER A 11 -6.88 32.96 -21.35
CA SER A 11 -7.96 32.14 -21.93
C SER A 11 -8.17 32.33 -23.45
N SER A 12 -7.55 33.34 -24.07
CA SER A 12 -7.70 33.62 -25.50
C SER A 12 -6.57 33.09 -26.37
N VAL A 13 -5.48 32.59 -25.77
CA VAL A 13 -4.33 32.01 -26.47
C VAL A 13 -4.11 30.58 -26.00
N GLY A 14 -4.86 29.65 -26.60
CA GLY A 14 -4.64 28.21 -26.41
C GLY A 14 -5.84 27.50 -25.82
N GLY A 15 -6.72 26.99 -26.69
CA GLY A 15 -7.75 26.04 -26.29
C GLY A 15 -7.10 24.79 -25.70
N VAL A 16 -7.26 24.60 -24.39
CA VAL A 16 -7.00 23.34 -23.70
C VAL A 16 -8.20 23.08 -22.80
N ASP A 17 -8.98 22.06 -23.15
CA ASP A 17 -10.13 21.58 -22.40
C ASP A 17 -9.64 20.99 -21.06
N VAL A 18 -9.79 21.74 -19.96
CA VAL A 18 -9.38 21.30 -18.62
C VAL A 18 -10.50 20.42 -18.02
N ARG A 19 -10.60 19.19 -18.52
CA ARG A 19 -11.18 18.07 -17.77
C ARG A 19 -10.04 17.34 -17.10
N ASN A 20 -9.67 17.74 -15.88
CA ASN A 20 -8.64 17.04 -15.14
C ASN A 20 -9.28 16.13 -14.07
N PRO A 21 -9.28 14.79 -14.23
CA PRO A 21 -9.41 13.91 -13.09
C PRO A 21 -8.09 14.01 -12.30
N LEU A 22 -8.16 14.51 -11.06
CA LEU A 22 -7.03 14.50 -10.14
C LEU A 22 -6.82 13.09 -9.57
N VAL A 23 -6.40 12.17 -10.42
CA VAL A 23 -5.68 10.95 -10.02
C VAL A 23 -4.56 10.76 -11.04
N SER A 24 -3.47 11.49 -10.85
CA SER A 24 -2.21 11.16 -11.51
C SER A 24 -1.58 10.02 -10.70
N ALA A 25 -1.97 8.79 -11.01
CA ALA A 25 -1.16 7.64 -10.66
C ALA A 25 0.17 7.82 -11.38
N LYS A 26 1.25 8.01 -10.60
CA LYS A 26 2.61 7.92 -11.12
C LYS A 26 2.74 6.57 -11.84
N PRO A 27 3.24 6.49 -13.08
CA PRO A 27 3.48 5.21 -13.71
C PRO A 27 4.66 4.53 -12.99
N GLY A 28 4.34 3.73 -11.98
CA GLY A 28 5.23 2.68 -11.49
C GLY A 28 5.19 1.50 -12.47
N PRO A 29 6.15 0.56 -12.39
CA PRO A 29 6.06 -0.69 -13.14
C PRO A 29 4.77 -1.41 -12.74
N SER A 30 3.79 -1.35 -13.64
CA SER A 30 2.49 -1.99 -13.47
C SER A 30 2.66 -3.48 -13.75
N THR A 31 3.12 -4.22 -12.75
CA THR A 31 2.85 -5.66 -12.64
C THR A 31 1.67 -5.81 -11.69
N VAL A 32 0.52 -5.25 -12.07
CA VAL A 32 -0.74 -5.55 -11.40
C VAL A 32 -1.12 -6.95 -11.83
N VAL A 33 -0.94 -7.92 -10.94
CA VAL A 33 -1.50 -9.26 -11.15
C VAL A 33 -2.96 -9.20 -10.76
N THR A 34 -3.79 -8.75 -11.71
CA THR A 34 -5.24 -9.00 -11.63
C THR A 34 -5.44 -10.45 -12.07
N GLU A 35 -5.84 -11.32 -11.15
CA GLU A 35 -6.16 -12.70 -11.49
C GLU A 35 -7.29 -12.76 -12.51
N ASP A 36 -7.16 -13.64 -13.51
CA ASP A 36 -8.22 -13.91 -14.47
C ASP A 36 -9.36 -14.67 -13.76
N PRO A 37 -10.61 -14.16 -13.77
CA PRO A 37 -11.73 -14.84 -13.13
C PRO A 37 -12.07 -16.21 -13.74
N ASP A 38 -11.63 -16.49 -14.98
CA ASP A 38 -11.89 -17.75 -15.67
C ASP A 38 -10.84 -18.84 -15.34
N GLU A 39 -9.70 -18.49 -14.73
CA GLU A 39 -8.65 -19.45 -14.35
C GLU A 39 -8.99 -20.17 -13.02
N PRO A 40 -8.82 -21.50 -12.92
CA PRO A 40 -9.11 -22.22 -11.68
C PRO A 40 -8.16 -21.85 -10.53
N ARG A 41 -8.74 -21.46 -9.40
CA ARG A 41 -8.01 -21.14 -8.15
C ARG A 41 -7.64 -22.41 -7.39
N THR A 42 -6.46 -22.94 -7.68
CA THR A 42 -5.98 -24.26 -7.19
C THR A 42 -4.77 -24.19 -6.29
N GLU A 43 -4.10 -23.04 -6.23
CA GLU A 43 -2.87 -22.86 -5.47
C GLU A 43 -3.17 -22.16 -4.15
N GLU A 44 -2.60 -22.65 -3.06
CA GLU A 44 -2.80 -22.08 -1.72
C GLU A 44 -1.73 -21.03 -1.40
N CYS A 45 -2.16 -19.87 -0.87
CA CYS A 45 -1.25 -18.85 -0.38
C CYS A 45 -0.61 -19.30 0.94
N PRO A 46 0.73 -19.28 1.07
CA PRO A 46 1.42 -19.79 2.26
C PRO A 46 1.16 -18.98 3.54
N LEU A 47 0.67 -17.74 3.44
CA LEU A 47 0.47 -16.85 4.59
C LEU A 47 -0.93 -16.91 5.21
N ASN A 48 -1.95 -17.20 4.41
CA ASN A 48 -3.36 -17.10 4.85
C ASN A 48 -4.25 -18.26 4.36
N GLY A 49 -3.73 -19.19 3.56
CA GLY A 49 -4.50 -20.31 3.02
C GLY A 49 -5.52 -19.96 1.94
N ALA A 50 -5.53 -18.71 1.45
CA ALA A 50 -6.42 -18.31 0.38
C ALA A 50 -6.05 -19.02 -0.93
N MET A 51 -7.06 -19.46 -1.70
CA MET A 51 -6.85 -20.10 -2.99
C MET A 51 -6.64 -19.07 -4.09
N HIS A 52 -5.71 -19.31 -5.00
CA HIS A 52 -5.25 -18.39 -6.03
C HIS A 52 -4.95 -19.13 -7.33
N THR A 53 -4.78 -18.38 -8.42
CA THR A 53 -4.49 -18.98 -9.74
C THR A 53 -3.02 -19.40 -9.84
N LYS A 54 -2.67 -20.21 -10.85
CA LYS A 54 -1.28 -20.66 -11.04
C LYS A 54 -0.38 -19.49 -11.42
N THR A 55 -0.91 -18.60 -12.26
CA THR A 55 -0.24 -17.37 -12.66
C THR A 55 0.11 -16.49 -11.44
N ALA A 56 -0.80 -16.38 -10.48
CA ALA A 56 -0.54 -15.63 -9.26
C ALA A 56 0.56 -16.28 -8.41
N ARG A 57 0.56 -17.62 -8.32
CA ARG A 57 1.61 -18.37 -7.63
C ARG A 57 2.99 -18.11 -8.19
N GLU A 58 3.12 -18.24 -9.50
CA GLU A 58 4.37 -17.98 -10.21
C GLU A 58 4.88 -16.56 -9.97
N ASN A 59 3.98 -15.59 -9.77
CA ASN A 59 4.35 -14.21 -9.45
C ASN A 59 4.88 -14.05 -8.03
N TRP A 60 4.18 -14.55 -7.01
CA TRP A 60 4.62 -14.34 -5.63
C TRP A 60 5.84 -15.17 -5.25
N GLU A 61 6.06 -16.33 -5.90
CA GLU A 61 7.27 -17.17 -5.70
C GLU A 61 8.57 -16.44 -6.11
N GLN A 62 8.49 -15.41 -6.96
CA GLN A 62 9.65 -14.65 -7.44
C GLN A 62 10.03 -13.46 -6.54
N ARG A 63 9.28 -13.22 -5.45
CA ARG A 63 9.47 -12.04 -4.59
C ARG A 63 9.43 -12.39 -3.11
N ARG A 64 10.06 -11.53 -2.31
CA ARG A 64 9.97 -11.59 -0.84
C ARG A 64 8.69 -10.89 -0.36
N PRO A 65 8.09 -11.30 0.76
CA PRO A 65 6.98 -10.57 1.36
C PRO A 65 7.37 -9.11 1.64
N LEU A 66 6.44 -8.19 1.45
CA LEU A 66 6.59 -6.79 1.82
C LEU A 66 5.82 -6.54 3.11
N THR A 67 6.48 -5.97 4.10
CA THR A 67 5.86 -5.56 5.36
C THR A 67 5.84 -4.05 5.47
N VAL A 68 4.69 -3.46 5.80
CA VAL A 68 4.53 -2.00 5.90
C VAL A 68 3.95 -1.62 7.25
N MET A 69 4.58 -0.63 7.90
CA MET A 69 4.04 -0.01 9.11
C MET A 69 2.97 1.02 8.77
N ILE A 70 1.76 0.85 9.30
CA ILE A 70 0.58 1.67 8.99
C ILE A 70 0.00 2.29 10.26
N GLU A 71 -0.40 3.56 10.18
CA GLU A 71 -1.06 4.29 11.27
C GLU A 71 -2.44 3.72 11.61
N ASN A 72 -2.80 3.71 12.89
CA ASN A 72 -4.17 3.40 13.35
C ASN A 72 -4.79 4.47 14.26
N HIS A 73 -4.18 5.66 14.37
CA HIS A 73 -4.82 6.83 14.96
C HIS A 73 -6.17 7.13 14.28
N THR A 74 -7.15 7.62 15.04
CA THR A 74 -8.51 7.88 14.56
C THR A 74 -8.55 8.85 13.39
N GLU A 75 -7.70 9.87 13.40
CA GLU A 75 -7.59 10.87 12.33
C GLU A 75 -6.93 10.34 11.05
N ALA A 76 -6.25 9.19 11.11
CA ALA A 76 -5.60 8.58 9.95
C ALA A 76 -6.51 7.62 9.18
N ARG A 77 -7.76 7.44 9.65
CA ARG A 77 -8.72 6.51 9.05
C ARG A 77 -9.53 7.21 7.96
N PRO A 78 -9.86 6.51 6.85
CA PRO A 78 -9.53 5.12 6.56
C PRO A 78 -8.10 4.93 6.04
N GLN A 79 -7.48 3.81 6.38
CA GLN A 79 -6.20 3.39 5.81
C GLN A 79 -6.36 2.87 4.38
N SER A 80 -5.32 3.05 3.57
CA SER A 80 -5.23 2.50 2.22
C SER A 80 -4.44 1.19 2.24
N GLY A 81 -4.92 0.20 1.48
CA GLY A 81 -4.21 -1.05 1.24
C GLY A 81 -4.25 -2.09 2.36
N LEU A 82 -5.03 -1.89 3.44
CA LEU A 82 -5.18 -2.95 4.46
C LEU A 82 -5.93 -4.17 3.93
N SER A 83 -6.88 -3.99 3.02
CA SER A 83 -7.69 -5.09 2.48
C SER A 83 -6.91 -6.07 1.59
N SER A 84 -5.74 -5.68 1.09
CA SER A 84 -4.86 -6.54 0.29
C SER A 84 -3.75 -7.18 1.12
N ALA A 85 -3.71 -6.96 2.43
CA ALA A 85 -2.72 -7.59 3.30
C ALA A 85 -3.09 -9.04 3.55
N ASP A 86 -2.10 -9.93 3.53
CA ASP A 86 -2.29 -11.34 3.82
C ASP A 86 -2.30 -11.60 5.33
N VAL A 87 -1.49 -10.83 6.09
CA VAL A 87 -1.45 -10.85 7.56
C VAL A 87 -1.39 -9.43 8.09
N ILE A 88 -2.12 -9.14 9.16
CA ILE A 88 -2.10 -7.85 9.85
C ILE A 88 -1.86 -8.10 11.34
N TYR A 89 -0.80 -7.51 11.87
CA TYR A 89 -0.55 -7.41 13.31
C TYR A 89 -1.00 -6.05 13.82
N GLU A 90 -1.71 -6.03 14.93
CA GLU A 90 -2.03 -4.81 15.68
C GLU A 90 -1.38 -4.85 17.05
N ALA A 91 -0.61 -3.82 17.38
CA ALA A 91 -0.01 -3.69 18.70
C ALA A 91 -0.02 -2.24 19.17
N VAL A 92 -0.11 -2.04 20.48
CA VAL A 92 -0.03 -0.72 21.11
C VAL A 92 1.35 -0.13 20.85
N ALA A 93 1.42 1.16 20.52
CA ALA A 93 2.69 1.81 20.21
C ALA A 93 2.99 3.05 21.07
N GLU A 94 2.21 4.12 20.97
CA GLU A 94 2.43 5.35 21.76
C GLU A 94 1.14 5.86 22.34
N GLY A 95 1.14 6.25 23.62
CA GLY A 95 -0.02 6.88 24.25
C GLY A 95 -1.31 6.05 24.23
N GLY A 96 -1.20 4.71 24.14
CA GLY A 96 -2.34 3.82 24.00
C GLY A 96 -2.89 3.69 22.58
N ILE A 97 -2.28 4.34 21.59
CA ILE A 97 -2.65 4.24 20.18
C ILE A 97 -1.93 3.04 19.57
N THR A 98 -2.68 2.20 18.86
CA THR A 98 -2.15 1.03 18.15
C THR A 98 -1.57 1.42 16.79
N ARG A 99 -0.72 0.55 16.25
CA ARG A 99 -0.23 0.60 14.87
C ARG A 99 -0.44 -0.76 14.22
N PHE A 100 -0.59 -0.75 12.90
CA PHE A 100 -0.63 -1.97 12.11
C PHE A 100 0.73 -2.26 11.50
N MET A 101 1.09 -3.54 11.46
CA MET A 101 2.12 -4.08 10.59
C MET A 101 1.43 -5.03 9.62
N ALA A 102 1.35 -4.64 8.36
CA ALA A 102 0.68 -5.39 7.30
C ALA A 102 1.71 -6.11 6.43
N VAL A 103 1.54 -7.40 6.23
CA VAL A 103 2.39 -8.27 5.40
C VAL A 103 1.67 -8.58 4.09
N TYR A 104 2.37 -8.41 2.98
CA TYR A 104 1.87 -8.54 1.62
C TYR A 104 2.75 -9.50 0.82
N LEU A 105 2.17 -10.56 0.26
CA LEU A 105 2.84 -11.53 -0.60
C LEU A 105 1.95 -11.97 -1.77
N CYS A 106 0.79 -12.55 -1.47
CA CYS A 106 -0.07 -13.21 -2.46
C CYS A 106 -0.91 -12.16 -3.20
N ASN A 107 -1.41 -11.16 -2.49
CA ASN A 107 -2.27 -10.10 -3.01
C ASN A 107 -1.56 -8.77 -3.28
N LEU A 108 -0.22 -8.80 -3.42
CA LEU A 108 0.56 -7.59 -3.67
C LEU A 108 0.45 -7.17 -5.15
N GLY A 109 -0.39 -6.17 -5.40
CA GLY A 109 -0.54 -5.46 -6.69
C GLY A 109 -0.15 -3.99 -6.59
N ASP A 110 -0.59 -3.16 -7.56
CA ASP A 110 -0.46 -1.69 -7.51
C ASP A 110 -1.45 -1.08 -6.52
N VAL A 111 -1.23 -1.37 -5.24
CA VAL A 111 -2.07 -0.90 -4.14
C VAL A 111 -1.33 0.21 -3.42
N GLN A 112 -2.00 1.35 -3.26
CA GLN A 112 -1.50 2.42 -2.40
C GLN A 112 -1.64 1.99 -0.94
N VAL A 113 -0.53 1.95 -0.21
CA VAL A 113 -0.48 1.56 1.21
C VAL A 113 -0.12 2.76 2.07
N GLY A 114 -0.91 3.00 3.13
CA GLY A 114 -0.62 4.05 4.11
C GLY A 114 -1.84 4.48 4.94
N PRO A 115 -1.69 5.50 5.80
CA PRO A 115 -0.49 6.31 6.02
C PRO A 115 0.66 5.53 6.70
N VAL A 116 1.88 5.65 6.16
CA VAL A 116 3.05 4.93 6.68
C VAL A 116 3.59 5.58 7.96
N ARG A 117 4.02 4.77 8.92
CA ARG A 117 4.52 5.21 10.23
C ARG A 117 5.83 4.59 10.64
N SER A 118 6.33 5.01 11.80
CA SER A 118 7.61 4.59 12.33
C SER A 118 7.62 3.14 12.78
N ALA A 119 8.77 2.51 12.61
CA ALA A 119 9.05 1.18 13.12
C ALA A 119 9.13 1.15 14.66
N ARG A 120 8.78 0.00 15.25
CA ARG A 120 9.00 -0.32 16.66
C ARG A 120 9.67 -1.68 16.79
N THR A 121 10.46 -1.85 17.84
CA THR A 121 11.35 -3.01 18.03
C THR A 121 10.59 -4.33 18.06
N TYR A 122 9.46 -4.40 18.75
CA TYR A 122 8.63 -5.61 18.81
C TYR A 122 8.03 -6.04 17.45
N PHE A 123 7.86 -5.11 16.49
CA PHE A 123 7.47 -5.50 15.13
C PHE A 123 8.62 -6.15 14.35
N LEU A 124 9.88 -5.92 14.75
CA LEU A 124 11.04 -6.53 14.10
C LEU A 124 11.14 -8.03 14.37
N ASP A 125 10.71 -8.47 15.55
CA ASP A 125 10.67 -9.91 15.88
C ASP A 125 9.68 -10.65 14.96
N TRP A 126 8.46 -10.12 14.81
CA TRP A 126 7.46 -10.68 13.89
C TRP A 126 7.88 -10.55 12.43
N LEU A 127 8.50 -9.43 12.04
CA LEU A 127 9.07 -9.27 10.69
C LEU A 127 10.07 -10.38 10.37
N GLY A 128 10.90 -10.77 11.35
CA GLY A 128 11.92 -11.80 11.23
C GLY A 128 11.36 -13.19 10.90
N GLU A 129 10.10 -13.47 11.24
CA GLU A 129 9.43 -14.74 10.93
C GLU A 129 9.20 -14.94 9.41
N TYR A 130 9.16 -13.85 8.64
CA TYR A 130 8.77 -13.86 7.22
C TYR A 130 9.93 -13.66 6.25
N ASP A 131 11.13 -13.36 6.72
CA ASP A 131 12.23 -12.85 5.88
C ASP A 131 11.77 -11.73 4.93
N ALA A 132 10.95 -10.81 5.44
CA ALA A 132 10.26 -9.81 4.65
C ALA A 132 11.07 -8.53 4.44
N LEU A 133 10.79 -7.82 3.35
CA LEU A 133 11.17 -6.43 3.17
C LEU A 133 10.38 -5.55 4.14
N TYR A 134 10.97 -4.47 4.63
CA TYR A 134 10.36 -3.63 5.65
C TYR A 134 10.28 -2.16 5.26
N ALA A 135 9.07 -1.63 5.18
CA ALA A 135 8.77 -0.24 4.83
C ALA A 135 8.17 0.51 6.03
N HIS A 136 8.81 1.62 6.39
CA HIS A 136 8.40 2.48 7.50
C HIS A 136 8.95 3.90 7.30
N VAL A 137 8.41 4.87 8.04
CA VAL A 137 8.89 6.27 8.05
C VAL A 137 9.27 6.66 9.48
N GLY A 138 10.58 6.71 9.74
CA GLY A 138 11.15 6.90 11.08
C GLY A 138 11.26 5.59 11.87
N GLY A 139 11.96 5.61 13.01
CA GLY A 139 12.16 4.44 13.85
C GLY A 139 12.53 4.86 15.27
N ALA A 140 12.17 4.03 16.24
CA ALA A 140 12.67 4.18 17.61
C ALA A 140 14.04 3.49 17.72
N ASN A 141 15.05 4.22 18.21
CA ASN A 141 16.44 3.76 18.26
C ASN A 141 16.79 3.04 19.57
N SER A 142 15.81 2.79 20.43
CA SER A 142 16.02 2.24 21.76
C SER A 142 15.25 0.92 21.90
N PRO A 143 15.93 -0.19 22.26
CA PRO A 143 15.27 -1.43 22.65
C PRO A 143 14.39 -1.23 23.89
#